data_AF-A0A915BV23-F1
#
_entry.id   AF-A0A915BV23-F1
#
_cell.length_a   1.000
_cell.length_b   1.000
_cell.length_c   1.000
_cell.angle_alpha   90.00
_cell.angle_beta   90.00
_cell.angle_gamma   90.00
#
_symmetry.space_group_name_H-M   'P 1'
#
loop_
_entity.id
_entity.type
_entity.pdbx_description
1 polymer ?
#
loop_
_entity_poly.entity_id
_entity_poly.type
_entity_poly.pdbx_seq_one_letter_code
_entity_poly.pdbx_strand_id
1 'polypeptide(L)'
;MLFFVGISADGGVNSRIDDESFTHRDIIQQNFLDVYWNMTWKALAWLRFVDEYCKTPQYVLKIDDDVVFDLYALIKYLRVHVEDSPRTDPENLFICGLLDGQGLAPSRDPSFKWCVTKEEYEFDYYHPYCFGMQYITSPRIAKKVLNASVGEKYFWIDDYFITGHLGHKVNASYHKTRPLRGSKGGLLNGTALFWLIEKGDMNEGKEIWQKICERNEPGQGSTATFGKVLSIG
;
A
#
# COMPACT_ATOMS: atom_id res chain seq x y z
N MET A 1 -12.71 -3.63 -1.80
CA MET A 1 -11.73 -2.87 -1.00
C MET A 1 -11.92 -3.32 0.43
N LEU A 2 -10.86 -3.42 1.20
CA LEU A 2 -10.90 -3.79 2.62
C LEU A 2 -10.07 -2.79 3.40
N PHE A 3 -10.51 -2.44 4.61
CA PHE A 3 -9.83 -1.52 5.51
C PHE A 3 -9.30 -2.27 6.73
N PHE A 4 -8.01 -2.16 7.01
CA PHE A 4 -7.36 -2.81 8.13
C PHE A 4 -7.10 -1.82 9.25
N VAL A 5 -7.71 -2.05 10.40
CA VAL A 5 -7.62 -1.15 11.55
C VAL A 5 -7.20 -1.92 12.80
N GLY A 6 -6.52 -1.23 13.71
CA GLY A 6 -6.31 -1.70 15.07
C GLY A 6 -7.40 -1.20 16.01
N ILE A 7 -7.14 -1.33 17.31
CA ILE A 7 -7.93 -0.76 18.39
C ILE A 7 -7.47 0.68 18.62
N SER A 8 -8.42 1.61 18.74
CA SER A 8 -8.14 2.98 19.18
C SER A 8 -8.08 3.05 20.71
N ALA A 9 -7.23 3.93 21.26
CA ALA A 9 -7.26 4.27 22.68
C ALA A 9 -8.57 4.97 23.10
N ASP A 10 -9.27 5.59 22.14
CA ASP A 10 -10.57 6.21 22.35
C ASP A 10 -11.69 5.18 22.12
N GLY A 11 -12.39 4.81 23.19
CA GLY A 11 -13.53 3.90 23.13
C GLY A 11 -14.66 4.37 22.20
N GLY A 12 -14.86 5.69 22.08
CA GLY A 12 -15.84 6.25 21.15
C GLY A 12 -15.46 6.09 19.68
N VAL A 13 -14.15 6.04 19.36
CA VAL A 13 -13.68 5.69 18.01
C VAL A 13 -13.99 4.22 17.73
N ASN A 14 -13.73 3.31 18.67
CA ASN A 14 -14.02 1.89 18.47
C ASN A 14 -15.51 1.63 18.24
N SER A 15 -16.41 2.28 18.98
CA SER A 15 -17.85 2.17 18.72
C SER A 15 -18.26 2.63 17.32
N ARG A 16 -17.64 3.70 16.80
CA ARG A 16 -17.90 4.15 15.41
C ARG A 16 -17.38 3.16 14.37
N ILE A 17 -16.24 2.51 14.64
CA ILE A 17 -15.71 1.44 13.79
C ILE A 17 -16.68 0.25 13.78
N ASP A 18 -17.27 -0.11 14.92
CA ASP A 18 -18.28 -1.17 14.99
C ASP A 18 -19.52 -0.85 14.14
N ASP A 19 -20.04 0.39 14.25
CA ASP A 19 -21.20 0.85 13.46
C ASP A 19 -20.90 0.88 11.94
N GLU A 20 -19.70 1.35 11.56
CA GLU A 20 -19.22 1.37 10.18
C GLU A 20 -19.08 -0.05 9.62
N SER A 21 -18.43 -0.94 10.37
CA SER A 21 -18.23 -2.35 10.02
C SER A 21 -19.56 -3.07 9.83
N PHE A 22 -20.55 -2.81 10.71
CA PHE A 22 -21.89 -3.36 10.57
C PHE A 22 -22.57 -2.93 9.26
N THR A 23 -22.35 -1.68 8.85
CA THR A 23 -22.96 -1.08 7.67
C THR A 23 -22.29 -1.50 6.37
N HIS A 24 -20.96 -1.43 6.29
CA HIS A 24 -20.19 -1.57 5.05
C HIS A 24 -19.55 -2.94 4.87
N ARG A 25 -19.29 -3.67 5.97
CA ARG A 25 -18.76 -5.05 5.99
C ARG A 25 -17.42 -5.23 5.25
N ASP A 26 -16.61 -4.19 5.25
CA ASP A 26 -15.30 -4.13 4.59
C ASP A 26 -14.15 -3.81 5.57
N ILE A 27 -14.42 -3.76 6.88
CA ILE A 27 -13.41 -3.54 7.92
C ILE A 27 -12.92 -4.88 8.49
N ILE A 28 -11.60 -5.00 8.60
CA ILE A 28 -10.92 -6.08 9.33
C ILE A 28 -10.15 -5.44 10.49
N GLN A 29 -10.74 -5.53 11.68
CA GLN A 29 -10.09 -5.03 12.90
C GLN A 29 -9.23 -6.12 13.55
N GLN A 30 -8.04 -5.75 14.02
CA GLN A 30 -7.14 -6.62 14.76
C GLN A 30 -6.83 -6.08 16.16
N ASN A 31 -6.40 -6.98 17.05
CA ASN A 31 -6.13 -6.66 18.45
C ASN A 31 -4.70 -6.10 18.65
N PHE A 32 -4.43 -4.91 18.12
CA PHE A 32 -3.24 -4.11 18.42
C PHE A 32 -3.64 -2.64 18.54
N LEU A 33 -2.92 -1.85 19.34
CA LEU A 33 -3.17 -0.41 19.43
C LEU A 33 -2.79 0.28 18.12
N ASP A 34 -3.73 0.96 17.46
CA ASP A 34 -3.53 1.59 16.16
C ASP A 34 -2.79 2.93 16.30
N VAL A 35 -1.46 2.85 16.29
CA VAL A 35 -0.53 3.99 16.36
C VAL A 35 0.61 3.78 15.37
N TYR A 36 1.30 4.87 14.99
CA TYR A 36 2.41 4.83 14.01
C TYR A 36 3.47 3.76 14.31
N TRP A 37 3.85 3.61 15.58
CA TRP A 37 4.85 2.62 15.99
C TRP A 37 4.41 1.16 15.84
N ASN A 38 3.11 0.92 15.57
CA ASN A 38 2.49 -0.39 15.40
C ASN A 38 2.04 -0.65 13.95
N MET A 39 2.41 0.19 12.98
CA MET A 39 1.99 0.03 11.58
C MET A 39 2.40 -1.32 10.98
N THR A 40 3.54 -1.87 11.39
CA THR A 40 3.96 -3.20 10.93
C THR A 40 2.97 -4.30 11.34
N TRP A 41 2.29 -4.18 12.49
CA TRP A 41 1.23 -5.14 12.85
C TRP A 41 0.03 -5.07 11.91
N LYS A 42 -0.36 -3.85 11.51
CA LYS A 42 -1.37 -3.62 10.47
C LYS A 42 -0.94 -4.24 9.14
N ALA A 43 0.33 -4.07 8.78
CA ALA A 43 0.88 -4.63 7.55
C ALA A 43 0.87 -6.18 7.54
N LEU A 44 1.30 -6.79 8.64
CA LEU A 44 1.25 -8.24 8.82
C LEU A 44 -0.18 -8.78 8.83
N ALA A 45 -1.14 -8.02 9.36
CA ALA A 45 -2.54 -8.40 9.37
C ALA A 45 -3.12 -8.56 7.96
N TRP A 46 -2.88 -7.59 7.07
CA TRP A 46 -3.37 -7.70 5.70
C TRP A 46 -2.63 -8.78 4.91
N LEU A 47 -1.32 -8.96 5.13
CA LEU A 47 -0.55 -10.04 4.53
C LEU A 47 -1.13 -11.41 4.91
N ARG A 48 -1.46 -11.59 6.19
CA ARG A 48 -2.11 -12.80 6.70
C ARG A 48 -3.49 -13.00 6.07
N PHE A 49 -4.29 -11.96 5.98
CA PHE A 49 -5.60 -12.04 5.34
C PHE A 49 -5.48 -12.47 3.88
N VAL A 50 -4.51 -11.90 3.14
CA VAL A 50 -4.25 -12.28 1.75
C VAL A 50 -3.84 -13.75 1.63
N ASP A 51 -2.93 -14.23 2.48
CA ASP A 51 -2.53 -15.65 2.46
C ASP A 51 -3.70 -16.58 2.79
N GLU A 52 -4.55 -16.23 3.75
CA GLU A 52 -5.66 -17.09 4.18
C GLU A 52 -6.83 -17.09 3.17
N TYR A 53 -7.26 -15.92 2.70
CA TYR A 53 -8.55 -15.76 2.01
C TYR A 53 -8.44 -15.38 0.53
N CYS A 54 -7.30 -14.87 0.06
CA CYS A 54 -7.18 -14.31 -1.28
C CYS A 54 -6.44 -15.25 -2.23
N LYS A 55 -7.13 -16.28 -2.73
CA LYS A 55 -6.56 -17.25 -3.69
C LYS A 55 -6.68 -16.85 -5.16
N THR A 56 -7.58 -15.92 -5.47
CA THR A 56 -7.96 -15.55 -6.85
C THR A 56 -7.34 -14.26 -7.41
N PRO A 57 -7.05 -13.19 -6.65
CA PRO A 57 -6.57 -11.97 -7.26
C PRO A 57 -5.13 -12.16 -7.77
N GLN A 58 -4.83 -11.58 -8.93
CA GLN A 58 -3.47 -11.57 -9.46
C GLN A 58 -2.60 -10.54 -8.75
N TYR A 59 -3.22 -9.43 -8.35
CA TYR A 59 -2.56 -8.30 -7.70
C TYR A 59 -3.26 -7.90 -6.41
N VAL A 60 -2.46 -7.46 -5.45
CA VAL A 60 -2.89 -6.80 -4.21
C VAL A 60 -2.31 -5.39 -4.22
N LEU A 61 -3.18 -4.38 -4.15
CA LEU A 61 -2.79 -2.98 -3.99
C LEU A 61 -2.93 -2.62 -2.51
N LYS A 62 -1.79 -2.32 -1.86
CA LYS A 62 -1.77 -1.59 -0.60
C LYS A 62 -1.75 -0.11 -0.91
N ILE A 63 -2.61 0.67 -0.27
CA ILE A 63 -2.70 2.12 -0.46
C ILE A 63 -3.09 2.81 0.84
N ASP A 64 -2.55 3.99 1.12
CA ASP A 64 -2.96 4.80 2.27
C ASP A 64 -4.32 5.47 2.02
N ASP A 65 -5.04 5.80 3.10
CA ASP A 65 -6.39 6.39 3.05
C ASP A 65 -6.42 7.84 2.52
N ASP A 66 -5.26 8.48 2.41
CA ASP A 66 -5.06 9.81 1.86
C ASP A 66 -4.51 9.81 0.42
N VAL A 67 -4.64 8.68 -0.30
CA VAL A 67 -4.18 8.53 -1.69
C VAL A 67 -5.34 8.31 -2.66
N VAL A 68 -5.38 9.13 -3.70
CA VAL A 68 -6.30 8.98 -4.84
C VAL A 68 -5.57 8.29 -5.99
N PHE A 69 -6.24 7.38 -6.68
CA PHE A 69 -5.67 6.68 -7.82
C PHE A 69 -6.65 6.53 -8.98
N ASP A 70 -6.09 6.44 -10.19
CA ASP A 70 -6.84 6.18 -11.41
C ASP A 70 -6.83 4.68 -11.72
N LEU A 71 -7.91 4.01 -11.33
CA LEU A 71 -8.04 2.56 -11.48
C LEU A 71 -7.99 2.10 -12.94
N TYR A 72 -8.57 2.86 -13.88
CA TYR A 72 -8.56 2.52 -15.30
C TYR A 72 -7.15 2.62 -15.88
N ALA A 73 -6.45 3.71 -15.56
CA ALA A 73 -5.05 3.88 -15.96
C ALA A 73 -4.16 2.82 -15.32
N LEU A 74 -4.42 2.44 -14.06
CA LEU A 74 -3.65 1.43 -13.35
C LEU A 74 -3.81 0.04 -13.99
N ILE A 75 -5.03 -0.38 -14.31
CA ILE A 75 -5.27 -1.67 -14.99
C ILE A 75 -4.56 -1.70 -16.35
N LYS A 76 -4.66 -0.62 -17.13
CA LYS A 76 -3.95 -0.51 -18.41
C LYS A 76 -2.44 -0.58 -18.23
N TYR A 77 -1.91 0.07 -17.19
CA TYR A 77 -0.49 0.04 -16.85
C TYR A 77 -0.01 -1.37 -16.52
N LEU A 78 -0.72 -2.09 -15.65
CA LEU A 78 -0.37 -3.47 -15.25
C LEU A 78 -0.35 -4.40 -16.47
N ARG A 79 -1.35 -4.32 -17.34
CA ARG A 79 -1.40 -5.12 -18.56
C ARG A 79 -0.19 -4.88 -19.46
N VAL A 80 0.06 -3.62 -19.82
CA VAL A 80 1.09 -3.27 -20.82
C VAL A 80 2.52 -3.42 -20.28
N HIS A 81 2.75 -3.07 -19.01
CA HIS A 81 4.10 -2.96 -18.47
C HIS A 81 4.52 -4.10 -17.56
N VAL A 82 3.59 -4.96 -17.13
CA VAL A 82 3.86 -6.05 -16.20
C VAL A 82 3.45 -7.40 -16.78
N GLU A 83 2.20 -7.54 -17.25
CA GLU A 83 1.71 -8.82 -17.81
C GLU A 83 2.36 -9.13 -19.17
N ASP A 84 2.38 -8.15 -20.08
CA ASP A 84 2.90 -8.33 -21.44
C ASP A 84 4.44 -8.17 -21.51
N SER A 85 5.09 -7.82 -20.40
CA SER A 85 6.54 -7.60 -20.35
C SER A 85 7.29 -8.92 -20.09
N PRO A 86 8.24 -9.32 -20.97
CA PRO A 86 9.03 -10.53 -20.76
C PRO A 86 10.10 -10.39 -19.66
N ARG A 87 10.24 -9.19 -19.07
CA ARG A 87 11.26 -8.87 -18.06
C ARG A 87 10.71 -8.88 -16.64
N THR A 88 9.42 -9.13 -16.48
CA THR A 88 8.70 -9.05 -15.21
C THR A 88 8.10 -10.43 -14.89
N ASP A 89 8.26 -10.88 -13.65
CA ASP A 89 7.50 -11.99 -13.09
C ASP A 89 6.41 -11.41 -12.19
N PRO A 90 5.15 -11.31 -12.66
CA PRO A 90 4.05 -10.71 -11.89
C PRO A 90 3.83 -11.36 -10.51
N GLU A 91 4.26 -12.61 -10.33
CA GLU A 91 4.10 -13.30 -9.06
C GLU A 91 5.26 -13.08 -8.09
N ASN A 92 6.39 -12.52 -8.52
CA ASN A 92 7.59 -12.31 -7.70
C ASN A 92 8.08 -10.86 -7.69
N LEU A 93 7.18 -9.88 -7.79
CA LEU A 93 7.57 -8.47 -7.82
C LEU A 93 6.72 -7.55 -6.94
N PHE A 94 7.35 -6.46 -6.50
CA PHE A 94 6.69 -5.25 -6.01
C PHE A 94 6.66 -4.20 -7.12
N ILE A 95 5.52 -3.54 -7.32
CA ILE A 95 5.36 -2.42 -8.24
C ILE A 95 5.10 -1.18 -7.43
N CYS A 96 6.03 -0.24 -7.44
CA CYS A 96 5.93 0.90 -6.56
C CYS A 96 6.86 2.03 -6.97
N GLY A 97 6.68 3.14 -6.27
CA GLY A 97 7.73 4.12 -6.22
C GLY A 97 8.93 3.59 -5.42
N LEU A 98 9.89 3.00 -6.12
CA LEU A 98 11.09 2.43 -5.50
C LEU A 98 12.05 3.53 -5.00
N LEU A 99 12.34 3.49 -3.70
CA LEU A 99 13.44 4.21 -3.09
C LEU A 99 14.70 3.36 -3.23
N ASP A 100 15.66 3.87 -4.01
CA ASP A 100 16.94 3.24 -4.32
C ASP A 100 18.10 4.26 -4.22
N GLY A 101 19.30 3.78 -3.92
CA GLY A 101 20.52 4.59 -3.92
C GLY A 101 20.85 5.31 -2.60
N GLN A 102 21.65 6.38 -2.68
CA GLN A 102 22.36 6.98 -1.54
C GLN A 102 21.45 7.66 -0.49
N GLY A 103 20.18 7.91 -0.81
CA GLY A 103 19.20 8.53 0.09
C GLY A 103 18.55 7.57 1.10
N LEU A 104 18.97 6.31 1.14
CA LEU A 104 18.40 5.25 1.99
C LEU A 104 19.00 5.18 3.40
N ALA A 105 19.81 6.16 3.80
CA ALA A 105 20.34 6.22 5.16
C ALA A 105 19.19 6.50 6.15
N PRO A 106 18.99 5.67 7.19
CA PRO A 106 18.02 5.95 8.24
C PRO A 106 18.38 7.28 8.91
N SER A 107 17.41 8.20 9.00
CA SER A 107 17.63 9.42 9.76
C SER A 107 17.85 9.06 11.23
N ARG A 108 18.92 9.61 11.81
CA ARG A 108 19.27 9.45 13.23
C ARG A 108 18.96 10.71 14.05
N ASP A 109 18.27 11.67 13.44
CA ASP A 109 17.85 12.91 14.08
C ASP A 109 16.57 12.68 14.91
N PRO A 110 16.62 12.79 16.25
CA PRO A 110 15.45 12.56 17.11
C PRO A 110 14.26 13.49 16.84
N SER A 111 14.46 14.62 16.16
CA SER A 111 13.39 15.54 15.78
C SER A 111 12.60 15.06 14.56
N PHE A 112 13.15 14.12 13.79
CA PHE A 112 12.51 13.59 12.61
C PHE A 112 11.48 12.54 12.98
N LYS A 113 10.27 12.63 12.40
CA LYS A 113 9.17 11.69 12.62
C LYS A 113 9.59 10.23 12.42
N TRP A 114 10.48 9.97 11.45
CA TRP A 114 10.96 8.64 11.10
C TRP A 114 12.40 8.40 11.59
N CYS A 115 12.77 8.99 12.73
CA CYS A 115 14.05 8.72 13.38
C CYS A 115 14.15 7.24 13.74
N VAL A 116 15.27 6.62 13.42
CA VAL A 116 15.58 5.24 13.82
C VAL A 116 16.92 5.25 14.52
N THR A 117 17.00 4.65 15.70
CA THR A 117 18.24 4.57 16.49
C THR A 117 19.16 3.45 15.99
N LYS A 118 20.45 3.49 16.36
CA LYS A 118 21.40 2.43 15.98
C LYS A 118 21.06 1.10 16.66
N GLU A 119 20.43 1.16 17.83
CA GLU A 119 19.92 0.01 18.58
C GLU A 119 18.73 -0.64 17.88
N GLU A 120 17.87 0.15 17.23
CA GLU A 120 16.76 -0.36 16.41
C GLU A 120 17.28 -0.98 15.11
N TYR A 121 18.14 -0.26 14.38
CA TYR A 121 18.72 -0.66 13.10
C TYR A 121 20.21 -0.33 13.03
N GLU A 122 21.05 -1.37 13.08
CA GLU A 122 22.50 -1.23 13.21
C GLU A 122 23.20 -0.75 11.93
N PHE A 123 22.63 -1.06 10.76
CA PHE A 123 23.26 -0.77 9.47
C PHE A 123 23.17 0.72 9.09
N ASP A 124 24.04 1.14 8.16
CA ASP A 124 24.10 2.54 7.70
C ASP A 124 23.08 2.86 6.61
N TYR A 125 22.61 1.84 5.89
CA TYR A 125 21.69 2.00 4.78
C TYR A 125 20.58 0.96 4.83
N TYR A 126 19.38 1.37 4.45
CA TYR A 126 18.28 0.46 4.13
C TYR A 126 18.53 -0.27 2.82
N HIS A 127 17.98 -1.48 2.70
CA HIS A 127 17.74 -2.10 1.39
C HIS A 127 16.76 -1.25 0.56
N PRO A 128 16.78 -1.33 -0.78
CA PRO A 128 15.75 -0.71 -1.61
C PRO A 128 14.35 -1.15 -1.19
N TYR A 129 13.42 -0.20 -1.10
CA TYR A 129 12.07 -0.47 -0.63
C TYR A 129 11.05 0.47 -1.30
N CYS A 130 9.77 0.10 -1.23
CA CYS A 130 8.68 0.89 -1.78
C CYS A 130 8.33 2.06 -0.88
N PHE A 131 8.11 3.23 -1.48
CA PHE A 131 7.57 4.38 -0.78
C PHE A 131 6.16 4.06 -0.23
N GLY A 132 5.94 4.27 1.07
CA GLY A 132 4.80 3.75 1.81
C GLY A 132 3.40 4.10 1.32
N MET A 133 3.22 5.20 0.58
CA MET A 133 1.89 5.67 0.15
C MET A 133 1.09 4.60 -0.63
N GLN A 134 1.78 3.78 -1.43
CA GLN A 134 1.18 2.67 -2.15
C GLN A 134 2.24 1.71 -2.69
N TYR A 135 1.87 0.45 -2.80
CA TYR A 135 2.59 -0.52 -3.63
C TYR A 135 1.65 -1.64 -4.05
N ILE A 136 1.98 -2.25 -5.18
CA ILE A 136 1.28 -3.42 -5.69
C ILE A 136 2.19 -4.63 -5.56
N THR A 137 1.61 -5.75 -5.17
CA THR A 137 2.30 -7.03 -5.06
C THR A 137 1.37 -8.17 -5.47
N SER A 138 1.81 -9.41 -5.31
CA SER A 138 1.02 -10.61 -5.58
C SER A 138 0.69 -11.35 -4.28
N PRO A 139 -0.37 -12.19 -4.24
CA PRO A 139 -0.59 -13.08 -3.09
C PRO A 139 0.60 -14.00 -2.80
N ARG A 140 1.39 -14.36 -3.82
CA ARG A 140 2.58 -15.19 -3.67
C ARG A 140 3.70 -14.47 -2.91
N ILE A 141 3.98 -13.20 -3.24
CA ILE A 141 4.92 -12.38 -2.46
C ILE A 141 4.36 -12.11 -1.06
N ALA A 142 3.07 -11.79 -0.94
CA ALA A 142 2.43 -11.57 0.36
C ALA A 142 2.67 -12.76 1.31
N LYS A 143 2.44 -13.99 0.84
CA LYS A 143 2.73 -15.21 1.58
C LYS A 143 4.20 -15.38 1.92
N LYS A 144 5.11 -15.18 0.95
CA LYS A 144 6.55 -15.32 1.17
C LYS A 144 7.03 -14.35 2.26
N VAL A 145 6.62 -13.08 2.18
CA VAL A 145 6.99 -12.03 3.12
C VAL A 145 6.41 -12.31 4.51
N LEU A 146 5.13 -12.72 4.59
CA LEU A 146 4.50 -13.14 5.85
C LEU A 146 5.30 -14.27 6.51
N ASN A 147 5.62 -15.33 5.77
CA ASN A 147 6.40 -16.44 6.32
C ASN A 147 7.81 -16.01 6.73
N ALA A 148 8.44 -15.12 5.96
CA ALA A 148 9.78 -14.62 6.24
C ALA A 148 9.85 -13.71 7.48
N SER A 149 8.72 -13.12 7.89
CA SER A 149 8.60 -12.29 9.09
C SER A 149 8.67 -13.08 10.38
N VAL A 150 8.39 -14.40 10.34
CA VAL A 150 8.45 -15.25 11.53
C VAL A 150 9.89 -15.31 12.04
N GLY A 151 10.08 -14.91 13.30
CA GLY A 151 11.38 -14.88 13.96
C GLY A 151 12.22 -13.62 13.69
N GLU A 152 11.72 -12.68 12.90
CA GLU A 152 12.40 -11.39 12.68
C GLU A 152 12.18 -10.43 13.84
N LYS A 153 13.18 -9.60 14.11
CA LYS A 153 13.05 -8.49 15.06
C LYS A 153 12.04 -7.50 14.49
N TYR A 154 11.07 -7.13 15.33
CA TYR A 154 10.08 -6.12 14.97
C TYR A 154 10.74 -4.80 14.54
N PHE A 155 10.27 -4.23 13.44
CA PHE A 155 10.65 -2.91 12.96
C PHE A 155 9.40 -2.14 12.58
N TRP A 156 9.24 -0.91 13.07
CA TRP A 156 7.97 -0.19 13.08
C TRP A 156 7.65 0.55 11.77
N ILE A 157 8.65 0.81 10.94
CA ILE A 157 8.49 1.38 9.60
C ILE A 157 8.08 0.23 8.68
N ASP A 158 6.77 0.13 8.44
CA ASP A 158 6.13 -1.01 7.79
C ASP A 158 6.53 -1.15 6.31
N ASP A 159 6.56 -0.04 5.56
CA ASP A 159 6.95 -0.05 4.16
C ASP A 159 8.38 -0.56 3.96
N TYR A 160 9.33 -0.13 4.79
CA TYR A 160 10.68 -0.69 4.81
C TYR A 160 10.70 -2.14 5.30
N PHE A 161 10.02 -2.47 6.39
CA PHE A 161 10.07 -3.83 6.94
C PHE A 161 9.52 -4.86 5.94
N ILE A 162 8.35 -4.59 5.35
CA ILE A 162 7.68 -5.48 4.39
C ILE A 162 8.41 -5.51 3.06
N THR A 163 8.65 -4.35 2.44
CA THR A 163 9.12 -4.29 1.06
C THR A 163 10.62 -4.17 0.94
N GLY A 164 11.34 -3.73 1.98
CA GLY A 164 12.80 -3.64 2.01
C GLY A 164 13.44 -4.86 2.66
N HIS A 165 13.35 -4.96 3.98
CA HIS A 165 13.99 -6.03 4.76
C HIS A 165 13.50 -7.42 4.37
N LEU A 166 12.19 -7.67 4.49
CA LEU A 166 11.61 -8.95 4.15
C LEU A 166 11.57 -9.19 2.63
N GLY A 167 11.32 -8.14 1.84
CA GLY A 167 11.40 -8.19 0.37
C GLY A 167 12.76 -8.68 -0.12
N HIS A 168 13.85 -8.14 0.43
CA HIS A 168 15.21 -8.59 0.15
C HIS A 168 15.44 -10.03 0.60
N LYS A 169 15.00 -10.40 1.81
CA LYS A 169 15.12 -11.77 2.36
C LYS A 169 14.47 -12.83 1.48
N VAL A 170 13.37 -12.50 0.79
CA VAL A 170 12.65 -13.44 -0.11
C VAL A 170 13.05 -13.31 -1.58
N ASN A 171 14.07 -12.49 -1.88
CA ASN A 171 14.53 -12.18 -3.24
C ASN A 171 13.39 -11.70 -4.15
N ALA A 172 12.61 -10.73 -3.66
CA ALA A 172 11.58 -10.07 -4.45
C ALA A 172 12.21 -9.15 -5.52
N SER A 173 11.60 -9.10 -6.69
CA SER A 173 11.95 -8.13 -7.74
C SER A 173 11.19 -6.81 -7.54
N TYR A 174 11.68 -5.72 -8.12
CA TYR A 174 11.03 -4.41 -8.03
C TYR A 174 10.83 -3.81 -9.43
N HIS A 175 9.59 -3.42 -9.72
CA HIS A 175 9.21 -2.66 -10.90
C HIS A 175 8.93 -1.21 -10.50
N LYS A 176 9.84 -0.31 -10.90
CA LYS A 176 9.75 1.10 -10.53
C LYS A 176 8.67 1.82 -11.34
N THR A 177 7.62 2.28 -10.68
CA THR A 177 6.64 3.16 -11.30
C THR A 177 7.17 4.59 -11.35
N ARG A 178 6.98 5.26 -12.49
CA ARG A 178 7.22 6.70 -12.61
C ARG A 178 5.94 7.38 -13.12
N PRO A 179 5.51 8.49 -12.50
CA PRO A 179 6.06 9.13 -11.29
C PRO A 179 5.60 8.46 -9.97
N LEU A 180 6.50 8.39 -8.98
CA LEU A 180 6.26 7.82 -7.62
C LEU A 180 5.12 8.52 -6.88
N ARG A 181 5.07 9.86 -7.01
CA ARG A 181 4.10 10.78 -6.42
C ARG A 181 3.66 11.72 -7.52
N GLY A 182 2.47 11.47 -8.06
CA GLY A 182 1.86 12.35 -9.04
C GLY A 182 1.40 13.67 -8.43
N SER A 183 1.04 14.61 -9.29
CA SER A 183 0.22 15.76 -8.89
C SER A 183 -1.25 15.50 -9.23
N LYS A 184 -2.15 16.27 -8.63
CA LYS A 184 -3.57 16.30 -9.02
C LYS A 184 -3.75 16.45 -10.54
N GLY A 185 -2.99 17.37 -11.15
CA GLY A 185 -2.99 17.56 -12.61
C GLY A 185 -2.49 16.33 -13.37
N GLY A 186 -1.48 15.64 -12.82
CA GLY A 186 -0.94 14.40 -13.37
C GLY A 186 -1.97 13.26 -13.39
N LEU A 187 -2.80 13.14 -12.35
CA LEU A 187 -3.86 12.14 -12.32
C LEU A 187 -4.94 12.43 -13.37
N LEU A 188 -5.35 13.70 -13.50
CA LEU A 188 -6.38 14.12 -14.45
C LEU A 188 -5.95 13.98 -15.92
N ASN A 189 -4.69 14.28 -16.23
CA ASN A 189 -4.16 14.18 -17.60
C ASN A 189 -3.54 12.81 -17.94
N GLY A 190 -3.56 11.85 -17.00
CA GLY A 190 -3.08 10.48 -17.20
C GLY A 190 -1.56 10.32 -17.17
N THR A 191 -0.81 11.31 -16.67
CA THR A 191 0.65 11.21 -16.49
C THR A 191 1.07 10.68 -15.11
N ALA A 192 0.12 10.49 -14.20
CA ALA A 192 0.33 9.84 -12.92
C ALA A 192 -0.78 8.83 -12.62
N LEU A 193 -0.44 7.79 -11.86
CA LEU A 193 -1.38 6.76 -11.40
C LEU A 193 -1.93 7.04 -10.00
N PHE A 194 -1.14 7.74 -9.17
CA PHE A 194 -1.43 7.99 -7.76
C PHE A 194 -1.13 9.45 -7.40
N TRP A 195 -1.92 9.99 -6.48
CA TRP A 195 -1.74 11.33 -5.94
C TRP A 195 -2.07 11.33 -4.44
N LEU A 196 -1.15 11.86 -3.63
CA LEU A 196 -1.31 12.04 -2.19
C LEU A 196 -2.04 13.37 -1.90
N ILE A 197 -3.12 13.31 -1.12
CA ILE A 197 -3.91 14.49 -0.75
C ILE A 197 -3.16 15.26 0.34
N GLU A 198 -2.60 16.44 0.02
CA GLU A 198 -1.69 17.15 0.93
C GLU A 198 -2.39 17.87 2.12
N LYS A 199 -3.71 17.72 2.29
CA LYS A 199 -4.50 18.43 3.33
C LYS A 199 -5.67 17.66 3.93
N GLY A 200 -5.78 16.35 3.67
CA GLY A 200 -6.86 15.52 4.24
C GLY A 200 -8.28 15.89 3.81
N ASP A 201 -8.45 16.73 2.77
CA ASP A 201 -9.78 17.02 2.23
C ASP A 201 -10.23 15.89 1.30
N MET A 202 -10.93 14.92 1.89
CA MET A 202 -11.50 13.79 1.15
C MET A 202 -12.54 14.20 0.10
N ASN A 203 -13.09 15.43 0.15
CA ASN A 203 -13.99 15.91 -0.90
C ASN A 203 -13.24 16.12 -2.21
N GLU A 204 -12.00 16.62 -2.14
CA GLU A 204 -11.16 16.78 -3.32
C GLU A 204 -10.87 15.42 -3.97
N GLY A 205 -10.66 14.37 -3.16
CA GLY A 205 -10.53 13.00 -3.65
C GLY A 205 -11.79 12.50 -4.37
N LYS A 206 -12.97 12.76 -3.80
CA LYS A 206 -14.27 12.39 -4.41
C LYS A 206 -14.52 13.11 -5.74
N GLU A 207 -14.25 14.41 -5.81
CA GLU A 207 -14.39 15.19 -7.06
C GLU A 207 -13.48 14.67 -8.16
N ILE A 208 -12.25 14.30 -7.81
CA ILE A 208 -11.29 13.74 -8.76
C ILE A 208 -11.74 12.35 -9.22
N TRP A 209 -12.22 11.51 -8.31
CA TRP A 209 -12.79 10.22 -8.67
C TRP A 209 -13.98 10.34 -9.64
N GLN A 210 -14.89 11.30 -9.41
CA GLN A 210 -16.00 11.58 -10.32
C GLN A 210 -15.51 11.94 -11.73
N LYS A 211 -14.53 12.83 -11.84
CA LYS A 211 -13.92 13.20 -13.14
C LYS A 211 -13.26 12.02 -13.85
N ILE A 212 -12.62 11.12 -13.09
CA ILE A 212 -12.03 9.88 -13.63
C ILE A 212 -13.14 8.98 -14.17
N CYS A 213 -14.25 8.83 -13.44
CA CYS A 213 -15.40 8.04 -13.89
C CYS A 213 -16.03 8.62 -15.16
N GLU A 214 -16.32 9.93 -15.18
CA GLU A 214 -16.90 10.63 -16.34
C GLU A 214 -16.05 10.46 -17.61
N ARG A 215 -14.73 10.45 -17.47
CA ARG A 215 -13.79 10.27 -18.59
C ARG A 215 -13.79 8.84 -19.16
N ASN A 216 -13.99 7.83 -18.31
CA ASN A 216 -13.83 6.43 -18.69
C ASN A 216 -15.16 5.67 -18.90
N GLU A 217 -16.25 6.11 -18.28
CA GLU A 217 -17.59 5.49 -18.34
C GLU A 217 -18.69 6.55 -18.61
N PRO A 218 -18.70 7.22 -19.78
CA PRO A 218 -19.70 8.23 -20.07
C PRO A 218 -21.10 7.60 -20.15
N GLY A 219 -21.95 7.89 -19.16
CA GLY A 219 -23.37 7.52 -19.14
C GLY A 219 -23.75 6.26 -18.35
N GLN A 220 -22.82 5.64 -17.62
CA GLN A 220 -23.14 4.56 -16.66
C GLN A 220 -22.85 4.99 -15.21
N GLY A 221 -23.80 4.74 -14.31
CA GLY A 221 -23.63 4.97 -12.88
C GLY A 221 -22.51 4.08 -12.31
N SER A 222 -21.68 4.67 -11.45
CA SER A 222 -20.43 4.11 -10.91
C SER A 222 -20.60 2.74 -10.26
N THR A 223 -20.43 1.65 -11.02
CA THR A 223 -20.40 0.29 -10.45
C THR A 223 -19.40 -0.57 -11.22
N ALA A 224 -18.13 -0.24 -11.05
CA ALA A 224 -17.06 -1.03 -11.63
C ALA A 224 -16.60 -2.10 -10.62
N THR A 225 -16.94 -3.36 -10.89
CA THR A 225 -16.54 -4.52 -10.06
C THR A 225 -15.30 -5.14 -10.68
N PHE A 226 -14.16 -5.15 -9.96
CA PHE A 226 -12.89 -5.60 -10.54
C PHE A 226 -12.35 -6.85 -9.83
N GLY A 227 -12.48 -8.01 -10.48
CA GLY A 227 -12.11 -9.32 -9.92
C GLY A 227 -10.61 -9.65 -9.87
N LYS A 228 -9.71 -8.73 -10.25
CA LYS A 228 -8.25 -9.02 -10.36
C LYS A 228 -7.37 -8.29 -9.35
N VAL A 229 -7.82 -7.16 -8.79
CA VAL A 229 -7.05 -6.33 -7.86
C VAL A 229 -7.81 -6.24 -6.55
N LEU A 230 -7.21 -6.74 -5.46
CA LEU A 230 -7.70 -6.46 -4.12
C LEU A 230 -7.04 -5.18 -3.61
N SER A 231 -7.84 -4.14 -3.35
CA SER A 231 -7.37 -2.92 -2.68
C SER A 231 -7.48 -3.08 -1.17
N ILE A 232 -6.41 -2.71 -0.48
CA ILE A 232 -6.24 -2.78 0.97
C ILE A 232 -5.83 -1.38 1.45
N GLY A 233 -6.68 -0.79 2.28
CA GLY A 233 -6.45 0.46 3.02
C GLY A 233 -6.17 0.21 4.48
#